data_AF-A0A9Q1GS01-F1
#
_entry.id   AF-A0A9Q1GS01-F1
#
_cell.length_a   1.000
_cell.length_b   1.000
_cell.length_c   1.000
_cell.angle_alpha   90.00
_cell.angle_beta   90.00
_cell.angle_gamma   90.00
#
_symmetry.space_group_name_H-M   'P 1'
#
loop_
_entity.id
_entity.type
_entity.pdbx_description
1 polymer ?
#
loop_
_entity_poly.entity_id
_entity_poly.type
_entity_poly.pdbx_seq_one_letter_code
_entity_poly.pdbx_strand_id
1 'polypeptide(L)'
;MVLAGGRRRSWIKKLDPSNNRVTTLAGTGRAGFKDGKALVAQLSEPSGLAEVGNGKLFIADTNNSVIRYMDLNQAEPDLLTLELKGVQPPVPRGRTMKRLRKRLSADTQVIKVDGSSSTEGNLYLRISLPEGYHFSKEAESKFNVETEPDSAVVIEPLGGFLGPEGSAMLHFKRSKSSVSMGRVNCKVYYCKEDEVCLYQSLAFEVPFEEVIPDSPPAEVILQHVVKPKDSRGNLQLPAAPL
;
A
#
# COMPACT_ATOMS: atom_id res chain seq x y z
N MET A 1 12.24 -30.20 -21.16
CA MET A 1 11.51 -29.18 -20.36
C MET A 1 12.45 -28.02 -20.05
N VAL A 2 11.99 -26.77 -20.13
CA VAL A 2 12.81 -25.58 -19.80
C VAL A 2 12.26 -24.91 -18.54
N LEU A 3 13.14 -24.49 -17.64
CA LEU A 3 12.79 -23.93 -16.32
C LEU A 3 13.55 -22.63 -16.07
N ALA A 4 12.91 -21.67 -15.41
CA ALA A 4 13.54 -20.45 -14.95
C ALA A 4 13.97 -20.60 -13.48
N GLY A 5 15.15 -20.08 -13.13
CA GLY A 5 15.66 -20.05 -11.78
C GLY A 5 14.99 -18.95 -10.93
N GLY A 6 14.72 -19.25 -9.66
CA GLY A 6 14.02 -18.34 -8.74
C GLY A 6 14.90 -17.22 -8.15
N ARG A 7 14.39 -16.56 -7.10
CA ARG A 7 14.89 -15.30 -6.48
C ARG A 7 16.39 -15.19 -6.18
N ARG A 8 17.12 -16.31 -6.10
CA ARG A 8 18.56 -16.32 -5.78
C ARG A 8 19.46 -16.69 -6.95
N ARG A 9 18.91 -17.16 -8.08
CA ARG A 9 19.69 -17.66 -9.23
C ARG A 9 18.99 -17.35 -10.55
N SER A 10 19.48 -16.35 -11.27
CA SER A 10 18.93 -15.91 -12.56
C SER A 10 19.47 -16.72 -13.74
N TRP A 11 18.99 -17.96 -13.89
CA TRP A 11 19.32 -18.85 -15.01
C TRP A 11 18.06 -19.35 -15.71
N ILE A 12 18.18 -19.65 -17.00
CA ILE A 12 17.25 -20.54 -17.72
C ILE A 12 17.94 -21.89 -17.87
N LYS A 13 17.26 -22.98 -17.52
CA LYS A 13 17.79 -24.35 -17.55
C LYS A 13 16.96 -25.25 -18.44
N LYS A 14 17.61 -26.18 -19.14
CA LYS A 14 16.98 -27.27 -19.90
C LYS A 14 17.16 -28.58 -19.15
N LEU A 15 16.05 -29.27 -18.92
CA LEU A 15 16.00 -30.65 -18.48
C LEU A 15 15.77 -31.54 -19.69
N ASP A 16 16.64 -32.53 -19.85
CA ASP A 16 16.52 -33.65 -20.77
C ASP A 16 16.19 -34.94 -19.98
N PRO A 17 14.92 -35.40 -20.04
CA PRO A 17 14.49 -36.59 -19.30
C PRO A 17 15.10 -37.90 -19.84
N SER A 18 15.54 -37.93 -21.10
CA SER A 18 16.05 -39.17 -21.72
C SER A 18 17.39 -39.62 -21.14
N ASN A 19 18.18 -38.66 -20.66
CA ASN A 19 19.53 -38.88 -20.10
C ASN A 19 19.69 -38.26 -18.70
N ASN A 20 18.60 -37.84 -18.06
CA ASN A 20 18.57 -37.23 -16.73
C ASN A 20 19.52 -36.02 -16.56
N ARG A 21 19.73 -35.23 -17.61
CA ARG A 21 20.68 -34.10 -17.59
C ARG A 21 19.96 -32.76 -17.46
N VAL A 22 20.50 -31.89 -16.61
CA VAL A 22 20.11 -30.48 -16.53
C VAL A 22 21.28 -29.61 -17.01
N THR A 23 21.04 -28.79 -18.03
CA THR A 23 22.02 -27.83 -18.55
C THR A 23 21.51 -26.40 -18.37
N THR A 24 22.43 -25.45 -18.24
CA THR A 24 22.08 -24.02 -18.30
C THR A 24 21.99 -23.61 -19.77
N LEU A 25 20.84 -23.06 -20.17
CA LEU A 25 20.64 -22.49 -21.50
C LEU A 25 21.05 -21.02 -21.55
N ALA A 26 20.72 -20.25 -20.51
CA ALA A 26 20.99 -18.83 -20.47
C ALA A 26 21.18 -18.31 -19.04
N GLY A 27 21.86 -17.17 -18.92
CA GLY A 27 22.11 -16.47 -17.67
C GLY A 27 23.44 -16.81 -17.03
N THR A 28 24.02 -15.83 -16.35
CA THR A 28 25.21 -16.02 -15.48
C THR A 28 24.86 -16.44 -14.06
N GLY A 29 23.59 -16.33 -13.67
CA GLY A 29 23.10 -16.68 -12.32
C GLY A 29 23.13 -15.51 -11.34
N ARG A 30 23.83 -14.43 -11.71
CA ARG A 30 23.75 -13.14 -11.04
C ARG A 30 22.57 -12.36 -11.62
N ALA A 31 21.77 -11.76 -10.74
CA ALA A 31 20.72 -10.85 -11.15
C ALA A 31 21.32 -9.61 -11.83
N GLY A 32 20.72 -9.20 -12.94
CA GLY A 32 21.17 -8.03 -13.71
C GLY A 32 20.45 -7.93 -15.04
N PHE A 33 20.88 -6.98 -15.86
CA PHE A 33 20.33 -6.74 -17.19
C PHE A 33 21.45 -6.59 -18.20
N LYS A 34 21.59 -7.59 -19.08
CA LYS A 34 22.58 -7.60 -20.15
C LYS A 34 22.13 -8.52 -21.28
N ASP A 35 22.11 -8.01 -22.50
CA ASP A 35 21.91 -8.78 -23.73
C ASP A 35 23.24 -9.36 -24.24
N GLY A 36 23.15 -10.36 -25.14
CA GLY A 36 24.29 -10.99 -25.81
C GLY A 36 24.20 -12.52 -25.78
N LYS A 37 25.34 -13.20 -25.93
CA LYS A 37 25.39 -14.67 -25.90
C LYS A 37 24.68 -15.22 -24.66
N ALA A 38 23.85 -16.24 -24.83
CA ALA A 38 22.90 -16.66 -23.80
C ALA A 38 23.57 -16.95 -22.44
N LEU A 39 24.75 -17.57 -22.42
CA LEU A 39 25.48 -17.92 -21.20
C LEU A 39 26.13 -16.71 -20.48
N VAL A 40 26.33 -15.57 -21.16
CA VAL A 40 26.90 -14.35 -20.56
C VAL A 40 25.86 -13.25 -20.35
N ALA A 41 24.67 -13.40 -20.91
CA ALA A 41 23.54 -12.53 -20.67
C ALA A 41 23.10 -12.56 -19.20
N GLN A 42 22.45 -11.49 -18.76
CA GLN A 42 21.92 -11.36 -17.40
C GLN A 42 20.41 -11.17 -17.42
N LEU A 43 19.78 -11.79 -16.42
CA LEU A 43 18.34 -11.84 -16.17
C LEU A 43 18.10 -11.45 -14.70
N SER A 44 16.89 -11.03 -14.36
CA SER A 44 16.48 -10.67 -13.00
C SER A 44 15.10 -11.22 -12.68
N GLU A 45 15.08 -12.29 -11.87
CA GLU A 45 13.87 -13.04 -11.49
C GLU A 45 12.94 -13.39 -12.68
N PRO A 46 13.45 -14.10 -13.70
CA PRO A 46 12.59 -14.54 -14.81
C PRO A 46 11.49 -15.47 -14.27
N SER A 47 10.22 -15.11 -14.46
CA SER A 47 9.10 -15.82 -13.83
C SER A 47 8.23 -16.61 -14.81
N GLY A 48 8.39 -16.39 -16.11
CA GLY A 48 7.59 -17.03 -17.14
C GLY A 48 8.41 -17.40 -18.37
N LEU A 49 8.05 -18.52 -18.99
CA LEU A 49 8.69 -19.04 -20.20
C LEU A 49 7.61 -19.52 -21.17
N ALA A 50 7.78 -19.24 -22.45
CA ALA A 50 6.93 -19.75 -23.50
C ALA A 50 7.76 -20.10 -24.74
N GLU A 51 7.78 -21.38 -25.10
CA GLU A 51 8.28 -21.80 -26.40
C GLU A 51 7.19 -21.56 -27.45
N VAL A 52 7.56 -20.87 -28.52
CA VAL A 52 6.69 -20.52 -29.64
C VAL A 52 7.20 -21.27 -30.87
N GLY A 53 6.31 -21.50 -31.84
CA GLY A 53 6.65 -22.19 -33.10
C GLY A 53 7.96 -21.67 -33.72
N ASN A 54 8.68 -22.58 -34.37
CA ASN A 54 10.02 -22.37 -34.95
C ASN A 54 11.18 -22.28 -33.94
N GLY A 55 11.03 -22.89 -32.76
CA GLY A 55 12.12 -23.02 -31.78
C GLY A 55 12.50 -21.73 -31.06
N LYS A 56 11.60 -20.74 -31.00
CA LYS A 56 11.84 -19.50 -30.25
C LYS A 56 11.37 -19.65 -28.80
N LEU A 57 12.21 -19.26 -27.86
CA LEU A 57 11.85 -19.19 -26.45
C LEU A 57 11.69 -17.72 -26.03
N PHE A 58 10.52 -17.36 -25.52
CA PHE A 58 10.27 -16.08 -24.86
C PHE A 58 10.35 -16.25 -23.35
N ILE A 59 10.91 -15.24 -22.68
CA ILE A 59 11.16 -15.20 -21.25
C ILE A 59 10.59 -13.90 -20.70
N ALA A 60 9.73 -14.00 -19.67
CA ALA A 60 9.30 -12.85 -18.90
C ALA A 60 10.36 -12.55 -17.83
N ASP A 61 11.18 -11.52 -18.06
CA ASP A 61 12.27 -11.09 -17.19
C ASP A 61 11.77 -10.04 -16.19
N THR A 62 11.05 -10.52 -15.18
CA THR A 62 10.06 -9.77 -14.42
C THR A 62 10.62 -8.56 -13.69
N ASN A 63 11.76 -8.68 -13.00
CA ASN A 63 12.32 -7.53 -12.29
C ASN A 63 13.02 -6.53 -13.22
N ASN A 64 13.33 -6.94 -14.44
CA ASN A 64 13.79 -6.02 -15.49
C ASN A 64 12.62 -5.41 -16.26
N SER A 65 11.37 -5.83 -16.02
CA SER A 65 10.16 -5.33 -16.70
C SER A 65 10.22 -5.45 -18.23
N VAL A 66 10.86 -6.50 -18.74
CA VAL A 66 11.02 -6.73 -20.19
C VAL A 66 10.68 -8.16 -20.59
N ILE A 67 10.38 -8.35 -21.87
CA ILE A 67 10.33 -9.67 -22.50
C ILE A 67 11.66 -9.91 -23.19
N ARG A 68 12.29 -11.05 -22.89
CA ARG A 68 13.52 -11.51 -23.55
C ARG A 68 13.18 -12.66 -24.49
N TYR A 69 14.00 -12.87 -25.51
CA TYR A 69 13.84 -14.00 -26.41
C TYR A 69 15.18 -14.57 -26.88
N MET A 70 15.16 -15.84 -27.25
CA MET A 70 16.30 -16.54 -27.86
C MET A 70 15.82 -17.63 -28.83
N ASP A 71 16.66 -18.00 -29.79
CA ASP A 71 16.39 -19.05 -30.78
C ASP A 71 17.08 -20.36 -30.37
N LEU A 72 16.30 -21.37 -29.99
CA LEU A 72 16.80 -22.66 -29.52
C LEU A 72 17.38 -23.55 -30.63
N ASN A 73 17.18 -23.20 -31.91
CA ASN A 73 17.76 -23.94 -33.03
C ASN A 73 19.23 -23.55 -33.31
N GLN A 74 19.71 -22.47 -32.70
CA GLN A 74 21.09 -22.05 -32.81
C GLN A 74 21.96 -22.79 -31.79
N ALA A 75 23.16 -23.20 -32.20
CA ALA A 75 24.12 -23.85 -31.31
C ALA A 75 24.60 -22.90 -30.19
N GLU A 76 24.79 -21.62 -30.53
CA GLU A 76 25.20 -20.55 -29.61
C GLU A 76 24.21 -19.37 -29.67
N PRO A 77 23.04 -19.52 -29.05
CA PRO A 77 21.98 -18.53 -29.15
C PRO A 77 22.34 -17.25 -28.40
N ASP A 78 21.86 -16.13 -28.92
CA ASP A 78 21.84 -14.86 -28.20
C ASP A 78 20.54 -14.74 -27.40
N LEU A 79 20.64 -14.19 -26.20
CA LEU A 79 19.50 -13.75 -25.39
C LEU A 79 19.35 -12.24 -25.56
N LEU A 80 18.25 -11.83 -26.17
CA LEU A 80 18.01 -10.45 -26.59
C LEU A 80 16.70 -9.92 -25.99
N THR A 81 16.63 -8.61 -25.81
CA THR A 81 15.40 -7.93 -25.43
C THR A 81 14.47 -7.80 -26.63
N LEU A 82 13.19 -8.14 -26.45
CA LEU A 82 12.18 -8.00 -27.49
C LEU A 82 11.78 -6.52 -27.63
N GLU A 83 12.11 -5.92 -28.77
CA GLU A 83 11.61 -4.59 -29.12
C GLU A 83 10.19 -4.67 -29.67
N LEU A 84 9.23 -4.06 -28.96
CA LEU A 84 7.85 -3.92 -29.43
C LEU A 84 7.72 -2.65 -30.29
N LYS A 85 7.77 -2.80 -31.61
CA LYS A 85 7.59 -1.68 -32.56
C LYS A 85 6.10 -1.42 -32.79
N GLY A 86 5.73 -0.14 -32.89
CA GLY A 86 4.35 0.27 -33.20
C GLY A 86 3.35 0.18 -32.04
N VAL A 87 3.82 -0.11 -30.83
CA VAL A 87 2.97 -0.11 -29.62
C VAL A 87 3.20 1.19 -28.86
N GLN A 88 2.15 2.00 -28.72
CA GLN A 88 2.19 3.11 -27.76
C GLN A 88 1.92 2.56 -26.36
N PRO A 89 2.78 2.83 -25.36
CA PRO A 89 2.44 2.53 -23.98
C PRO A 89 1.07 3.15 -23.66
N PRO A 90 0.18 2.43 -22.96
CA PRO A 90 -1.08 3.03 -22.54
C PRO A 90 -0.76 4.31 -21.79
N VAL A 91 -1.43 5.40 -22.17
CA VAL A 91 -1.33 6.68 -21.45
C VAL A 91 -1.49 6.34 -19.96
N PRO A 92 -0.53 6.72 -19.09
CA PRO A 92 -0.65 6.45 -17.68
C PRO A 92 -2.00 6.98 -17.24
N ARG A 93 -2.95 6.08 -16.92
CA ARG A 93 -4.16 6.53 -16.25
C ARG A 93 -3.66 7.14 -14.97
N GLY A 94 -3.76 8.47 -14.86
CA GLY A 94 -3.48 9.15 -13.61
C GLY A 94 -4.24 8.38 -12.55
N ARG A 95 -3.52 7.66 -11.68
CA ARG A 95 -4.16 6.94 -10.59
C ARG A 95 -4.72 8.03 -9.70
N THR A 96 -5.96 8.44 -9.94
CA THR A 96 -6.72 9.17 -8.95
C THR A 96 -6.98 8.14 -7.85
N MET A 97 -6.02 8.01 -6.93
CA MET A 97 -6.13 7.20 -5.71
C MET A 97 -7.37 7.56 -4.87
N LYS A 98 -8.11 8.62 -5.24
CA LYS A 98 -9.38 9.04 -4.65
C LYS A 98 -10.37 7.88 -4.44
N ARG A 99 -10.52 6.96 -5.40
CA ARG A 99 -11.56 5.91 -5.29
C ARG A 99 -11.18 4.76 -4.34
N LEU A 100 -9.89 4.49 -4.14
CA LEU A 100 -9.40 3.49 -3.17
C LEU A 100 -9.27 4.06 -1.76
N ARG A 101 -9.04 5.38 -1.61
CA ARG A 101 -8.89 6.06 -0.31
C ARG A 101 -10.17 6.11 0.53
N LYS A 102 -11.35 6.17 -0.10
CA LYS A 102 -12.63 6.29 0.62
C LYS A 102 -13.08 5.03 1.39
N ARG A 103 -12.46 3.85 1.18
CA ARG A 103 -12.83 2.65 1.95
C ARG A 103 -12.02 2.59 3.22
N LEU A 104 -12.70 2.77 4.35
CA LEU A 104 -12.14 2.48 5.66
C LEU A 104 -11.68 1.02 5.73
N SER A 105 -10.59 0.78 6.45
CA SER A 105 -10.16 -0.58 6.77
C SER A 105 -11.23 -1.29 7.58
N ALA A 106 -11.36 -2.61 7.44
CA ALA A 106 -12.40 -3.39 8.12
C ALA A 106 -12.31 -3.31 9.66
N ASP A 107 -11.12 -3.01 10.19
CA ASP A 107 -10.84 -2.81 11.60
C ASP A 107 -10.96 -1.35 12.08
N THR A 108 -11.32 -0.41 11.19
CA THR A 108 -11.47 1.01 11.57
C THR A 108 -12.70 1.21 12.44
N GLN A 109 -12.49 1.79 13.62
CA GLN A 109 -13.58 2.26 14.47
C GLN A 109 -14.03 3.66 14.04
N VAL A 110 -15.30 3.78 13.66
CA VAL A 110 -15.92 5.07 13.32
C VAL A 110 -16.47 5.72 14.60
N ILE A 111 -16.13 6.99 14.81
CA ILE A 111 -16.56 7.81 15.94
C ILE A 111 -17.31 8.99 15.37
N LYS A 112 -18.60 9.09 15.67
CA LYS A 112 -19.40 10.27 15.31
C LYS A 112 -19.21 11.31 16.40
N VAL A 113 -18.89 12.53 16.01
CA VAL A 113 -18.78 13.65 16.95
C VAL A 113 -19.88 14.66 16.68
N ASP A 114 -20.13 15.52 17.66
CA ASP A 114 -21.00 16.67 17.47
C ASP A 114 -20.37 17.60 16.42
N GLY A 115 -21.21 18.05 15.50
CA GLY A 115 -20.81 18.84 14.36
C GLY A 115 -20.56 20.31 14.65
N SER A 116 -20.43 21.10 13.59
CA SER A 116 -20.39 22.56 13.69
C SER A 116 -21.19 23.23 12.58
N SER A 117 -21.93 24.28 12.97
CA SER A 117 -22.61 25.20 12.06
C SER A 117 -21.78 26.47 11.77
N SER A 118 -20.58 26.60 12.35
CA SER A 118 -19.72 27.77 12.15
C SER A 118 -19.04 27.73 10.79
N THR A 119 -18.69 28.91 10.25
CA THR A 119 -17.96 29.05 8.99
C THR A 119 -16.48 28.70 9.11
N GLU A 120 -15.93 28.85 10.31
CA GLU A 120 -14.54 28.52 10.64
C GLU A 120 -14.41 28.06 12.09
N GLY A 121 -13.28 27.46 12.41
CA GLY A 121 -13.01 26.97 13.75
C GLY A 121 -11.84 26.00 13.80
N ASN A 122 -11.66 25.37 14.96
CA ASN A 122 -10.59 24.41 15.20
C ASN A 122 -11.17 23.04 15.57
N LEU A 123 -10.56 22.00 15.02
CA LEU A 123 -10.74 20.61 15.41
C LEU A 123 -9.55 20.21 16.29
N TYR A 124 -9.83 19.88 17.55
CA TYR A 124 -8.81 19.42 18.50
C TYR A 124 -8.86 17.91 18.62
N LEU A 125 -7.91 17.24 17.99
CA LEU A 125 -7.73 15.79 18.11
C LEU A 125 -7.05 15.48 19.43
N ARG A 126 -7.67 14.62 20.26
CA ARG A 126 -7.20 14.22 21.58
C ARG A 126 -7.34 12.72 21.75
N ILE A 127 -6.26 11.98 21.48
CA ILE A 127 -6.22 10.53 21.64
C ILE A 127 -5.44 10.22 22.91
N SER A 128 -6.05 9.48 23.81
CA SER A 128 -5.42 9.06 25.07
C SER A 128 -5.22 7.55 25.08
N LEU A 129 -4.17 7.12 25.79
CA LEU A 129 -3.85 5.72 26.02
C LEU A 129 -4.26 5.33 27.44
N PRO A 130 -4.67 4.07 27.66
CA PRO A 130 -4.91 3.57 29.01
C PRO A 130 -3.60 3.46 29.81
N GLU A 131 -3.73 3.30 31.12
CA GLU A 131 -2.58 3.16 32.03
C GLU A 131 -1.67 2.00 31.61
N GLY A 132 -0.35 2.22 31.69
CA GLY A 132 0.68 1.26 31.29
C GLY A 132 0.98 1.22 29.79
N TYR A 133 0.33 2.06 28.97
CA TYR A 133 0.62 2.17 27.54
C TYR A 133 1.23 3.54 27.20
N HIS A 134 2.11 3.54 26.20
CA HIS A 134 2.71 4.75 25.64
C HIS A 134 2.64 4.73 24.10
N PHE A 135 2.73 5.90 23.46
CA PHE A 135 2.81 5.96 22.00
C PHE A 135 4.13 5.36 21.52
N SER A 136 4.10 4.65 20.38
CA SER A 136 5.31 4.04 19.80
C SER A 136 6.33 5.11 19.42
N LYS A 137 7.61 4.84 19.70
CA LYS A 137 8.72 5.70 19.29
C LYS A 137 9.23 5.35 17.89
N GLU A 138 8.98 4.12 17.45
CA GLU A 138 9.42 3.56 16.17
C GLU A 138 8.44 3.84 15.03
N ALA A 139 7.14 3.92 15.36
CA ALA A 139 6.07 4.19 14.40
C ALA A 139 5.22 5.38 14.87
N GLU A 140 5.35 6.51 14.19
CA GLU A 140 4.60 7.71 14.54
C GLU A 140 3.11 7.58 14.23
N SER A 141 2.29 7.89 15.23
CA SER A 141 0.84 7.99 15.05
C SER A 141 0.50 9.15 14.13
N LYS A 142 -0.40 8.93 13.18
CA LYS A 142 -0.67 9.90 12.10
C LYS A 142 -2.14 10.05 11.82
N PHE A 143 -2.49 11.20 11.26
CA PHE A 143 -3.84 11.49 10.79
C PHE A 143 -3.84 11.98 9.35
N ASN A 144 -5.00 11.84 8.69
CA ASN A 144 -5.32 12.49 7.43
C ASN A 144 -6.78 12.89 7.41
N VAL A 145 -7.11 13.86 6.58
CA VAL A 145 -8.44 14.44 6.49
C VAL A 145 -9.03 14.21 5.10
N GLU A 146 -10.30 13.87 5.09
CA GLU A 146 -11.14 13.79 3.90
C GLU A 146 -12.40 14.63 4.11
N THR A 147 -12.95 15.21 3.03
CA THR A 147 -14.19 15.98 3.09
C THR A 147 -15.15 15.52 2.00
N GLU A 148 -16.44 15.54 2.30
CA GLU A 148 -17.51 15.16 1.38
C GLU A 148 -18.65 16.21 1.42
N PRO A 149 -19.00 16.84 0.28
CA PRO A 149 -18.34 16.74 -1.01
C PRO A 149 -16.93 17.34 -1.02
N ASP A 150 -16.08 16.87 -1.93
CA ASP A 150 -14.69 17.34 -2.06
C ASP A 150 -14.64 18.88 -2.10
N SER A 151 -13.80 19.50 -1.27
CA SER A 151 -13.60 20.96 -1.18
C SER A 151 -14.76 21.76 -0.56
N ALA A 152 -15.79 21.11 0.00
CA ALA A 152 -16.84 21.81 0.75
C ALA A 152 -16.28 22.54 1.99
N VAL A 153 -15.31 21.90 2.64
CA VAL A 153 -14.56 22.42 3.79
C VAL A 153 -13.07 22.25 3.50
N VAL A 154 -12.31 23.31 3.74
CA VAL A 154 -10.85 23.30 3.76
C VAL A 154 -10.43 23.03 5.19
N ILE A 155 -9.70 21.93 5.42
CA ILE A 155 -9.19 21.56 6.75
C ILE A 155 -7.68 21.44 6.64
N GLU A 156 -6.95 22.23 7.42
CA GLU A 156 -5.50 22.28 7.42
C GLU A 156 -4.92 21.96 8.80
N PRO A 157 -3.89 21.09 8.88
CA PRO A 157 -3.27 20.38 7.76
C PRO A 157 -4.15 19.21 7.25
N LEU A 158 -4.06 18.87 5.95
CA LEU A 158 -4.75 17.72 5.36
C LEU A 158 -4.26 16.36 5.89
N GLY A 159 -3.12 16.37 6.59
CA GLY A 159 -2.57 15.22 7.30
C GLY A 159 -1.31 15.62 8.06
N GLY A 160 -0.92 14.78 9.00
CA GLY A 160 0.20 15.05 9.88
C GLY A 160 0.38 13.94 10.91
N PHE A 161 1.23 14.22 11.89
CA PHE A 161 1.50 13.33 13.01
C PHE A 161 0.80 13.83 14.26
N LEU A 162 0.43 12.90 15.14
CA LEU A 162 0.02 13.26 16.48
C LEU A 162 1.24 13.69 17.27
N GLY A 163 1.08 14.71 18.13
CA GLY A 163 2.09 15.05 19.11
C GLY A 163 2.33 13.90 20.10
N PRO A 164 3.37 14.01 20.95
CA PRO A 164 3.74 12.97 21.92
C PRO A 164 2.61 12.61 22.89
N GLU A 165 1.71 13.55 23.18
CA GLU A 165 0.53 13.37 24.03
C GLU A 165 -0.71 12.89 23.24
N GLY A 166 -0.55 12.46 21.99
CA GLY A 166 -1.66 12.01 21.14
C GLY A 166 -2.57 13.14 20.64
N SER A 167 -2.07 14.38 20.64
CA SER A 167 -2.84 15.57 20.29
C SER A 167 -2.45 16.17 18.93
N ALA A 168 -3.43 16.69 18.20
CA ALA A 168 -3.19 17.55 17.03
C ALA A 168 -4.29 18.61 16.93
N MET A 169 -3.98 19.74 16.32
CA MET A 169 -4.95 20.80 16.04
C MET A 169 -5.05 21.00 14.53
N LEU A 170 -6.28 21.02 14.02
CA LEU A 170 -6.58 21.31 12.63
C LEU A 170 -7.48 22.52 12.58
N HIS A 171 -7.21 23.45 11.68
CA HIS A 171 -8.08 24.58 11.42
C HIS A 171 -9.01 24.25 10.24
N PHE A 172 -10.30 24.54 10.36
CA PHE A 172 -11.24 24.38 9.26
C PHE A 172 -11.84 25.71 8.84
N LYS A 173 -12.06 25.84 7.53
CA LYS A 173 -12.76 26.96 6.91
C LYS A 173 -13.70 26.44 5.83
N ARG A 174 -14.97 26.87 5.88
CA ARG A 174 -16.00 26.41 4.96
C ARG A 174 -16.04 27.28 3.72
N SER A 175 -15.98 26.64 2.56
CA SER A 175 -16.08 27.30 1.26
C SER A 175 -17.54 27.53 0.85
N LYS A 176 -18.46 26.74 1.40
CA LYS A 176 -19.89 26.72 1.08
C LYS A 176 -20.74 26.55 2.35
N SER A 177 -21.93 27.13 2.36
CA SER A 177 -22.90 26.99 3.45
C SER A 177 -23.67 25.67 3.46
N SER A 178 -23.49 24.83 2.43
CA SER A 178 -24.14 23.54 2.31
C SER A 178 -23.67 22.55 3.38
N VAL A 179 -24.56 21.63 3.75
CA VAL A 179 -24.23 20.48 4.61
C VAL A 179 -23.07 19.69 4.00
N SER A 180 -22.10 19.33 4.83
CA SER A 180 -20.94 18.56 4.43
C SER A 180 -20.41 17.69 5.57
N MET A 181 -19.53 16.75 5.28
CA MET A 181 -18.93 15.84 6.25
C MET A 181 -17.42 15.95 6.18
N GLY A 182 -16.78 16.26 7.30
CA GLY A 182 -15.34 16.07 7.49
C GLY A 182 -15.08 14.69 8.09
N ARG A 183 -14.06 14.00 7.60
CA ARG A 183 -13.58 12.75 8.20
C ARG A 183 -12.10 12.87 8.54
N VAL A 184 -11.77 12.70 9.82
CA VAL A 184 -10.38 12.66 10.30
C VAL A 184 -9.99 11.21 10.59
N ASN A 185 -9.22 10.61 9.69
CA ASN A 185 -8.74 9.24 9.84
C ASN A 185 -7.43 9.23 10.62
N CYS A 186 -7.33 8.42 11.67
CA CYS A 186 -6.15 8.30 12.50
C CYS A 186 -5.63 6.86 12.51
N LYS A 187 -4.32 6.69 12.42
CA LYS A 187 -3.62 5.45 12.75
C LYS A 187 -2.80 5.68 14.00
N VAL A 188 -3.20 5.04 15.08
CA VAL A 188 -2.59 5.19 16.41
C VAL A 188 -1.72 3.98 16.67
N TYR A 189 -0.43 4.19 16.90
CA TYR A 189 0.54 3.16 17.27
C TYR A 189 0.92 3.32 18.74
N TYR A 190 0.79 2.25 19.51
CA TYR A 190 0.98 2.27 20.95
C TYR A 190 1.57 0.95 21.44
N CYS A 191 2.33 1.00 22.53
CA CYS A 191 3.03 -0.13 23.10
C CYS A 191 2.80 -0.15 24.61
N LYS A 192 2.86 -1.35 25.19
CA LYS A 192 3.03 -1.55 26.63
C LYS A 192 4.48 -1.96 26.85
N GLU A 193 5.05 -1.59 27.99
CA GLU A 193 6.45 -1.90 28.31
C GLU A 193 6.75 -3.39 28.07
N ASP A 194 7.84 -3.66 27.37
CA ASP A 194 8.32 -5.00 26.99
C ASP A 194 7.33 -5.88 26.18
N GLU A 195 6.24 -5.31 25.66
CA GLU A 195 5.29 -5.98 24.79
C GLU A 195 5.38 -5.49 23.33
N VAL A 196 4.79 -6.27 22.41
CA VAL A 196 4.73 -5.89 21.00
C VAL A 196 3.80 -4.69 20.82
N CYS A 197 4.27 -3.67 20.11
CA CYS A 197 3.45 -2.51 19.77
C CYS A 197 2.26 -2.91 18.88
N LEU A 198 1.09 -2.35 19.20
CA LEU A 198 -0.15 -2.55 18.48
C LEU A 198 -0.52 -1.28 17.72
N TYR A 199 -1.52 -1.39 16.84
CA TYR A 199 -2.13 -0.23 16.22
C TYR A 199 -3.66 -0.27 16.32
N GLN A 200 -4.28 0.90 16.33
CA GLN A 200 -5.72 1.07 16.20
C GLN A 200 -6.02 2.09 15.09
N SER A 201 -6.98 1.73 14.23
CA SER A 201 -7.47 2.59 13.16
C SER A 201 -8.77 3.27 13.61
N LEU A 202 -8.80 4.60 13.59
CA LEU A 202 -9.95 5.42 14.00
C LEU A 202 -10.38 6.33 12.86
N ALA A 203 -11.67 6.65 12.77
CA ALA A 203 -12.20 7.67 11.87
C ALA A 203 -13.23 8.53 12.59
N PHE A 204 -12.93 9.81 12.78
CA PHE A 204 -13.88 10.77 13.34
C PHE A 204 -14.71 11.38 12.22
N GLU A 205 -16.03 11.28 12.31
CA GLU A 205 -16.98 11.90 11.39
C GLU A 205 -17.52 13.18 12.03
N VAL A 206 -17.19 14.32 11.42
CA VAL A 206 -17.53 15.68 11.84
C VAL A 206 -18.58 16.24 10.87
N PRO A 207 -19.87 16.22 11.23
CA PRO A 207 -20.89 16.84 10.39
C PRO A 207 -20.75 18.37 10.43
N PHE A 208 -20.78 19.01 9.26
CA PHE A 208 -20.89 20.47 9.15
C PHE A 208 -22.30 20.81 8.68
N GLU A 209 -23.13 21.32 9.59
CA GLU A 209 -24.53 21.64 9.35
C GLU A 209 -24.68 22.96 8.58
N GLU A 210 -25.89 23.40 8.26
CA GLU A 210 -26.08 24.69 7.60
C GLU A 210 -25.47 25.84 8.41
N VAL A 211 -24.85 26.79 7.71
CA VAL A 211 -24.16 27.91 8.35
C VAL A 211 -25.16 28.79 9.09
N ILE A 212 -24.89 29.05 10.36
CA ILE A 212 -25.56 30.11 11.12
C ILE A 212 -24.76 31.41 10.91
N PRO A 213 -25.35 32.46 10.32
CA PRO A 213 -24.69 33.76 10.14
C PRO A 213 -24.19 34.32 11.48
N ASP A 214 -23.03 34.98 11.47
CA ASP A 214 -22.40 35.60 12.65
C ASP A 214 -22.11 34.66 13.83
N SER A 215 -22.02 33.35 13.57
CA SER A 215 -21.57 32.38 14.57
C SER A 215 -20.10 32.58 14.93
N PRO A 216 -19.71 32.47 16.22
CA PRO A 216 -18.31 32.51 16.61
C PRO A 216 -17.56 31.29 16.04
N PRO A 217 -16.21 31.37 15.91
CA PRO A 217 -15.40 30.24 15.53
C PRO A 217 -15.66 29.04 16.45
N ALA A 218 -15.90 27.86 15.86
CA ALA A 218 -16.21 26.68 16.66
C ALA A 218 -14.96 26.00 17.19
N GLU A 219 -15.11 25.33 18.33
CA GLU A 219 -14.12 24.42 18.89
C GLU A 219 -14.72 23.02 18.98
N VAL A 220 -14.28 22.11 18.11
CA VAL A 220 -14.78 20.73 18.07
C VAL A 220 -13.71 19.80 18.62
N ILE A 221 -14.05 19.00 19.64
CA ILE A 221 -13.11 18.08 20.28
C ILE A 221 -13.32 16.67 19.73
N LEU A 222 -12.28 16.14 19.06
CA LEU A 222 -12.25 14.78 18.53
C LEU A 222 -11.51 13.89 19.54
N GLN A 223 -12.24 13.35 20.52
CA GLN A 223 -11.63 12.60 21.62
C GLN A 223 -11.85 11.09 21.54
N HIS A 224 -10.82 10.32 21.89
CA HIS A 224 -10.92 8.88 22.03
C HIS A 224 -9.92 8.33 23.04
N VAL A 225 -10.33 7.32 23.81
CA VAL A 225 -9.44 6.51 24.65
C VAL A 225 -9.21 5.18 23.92
N VAL A 226 -7.97 4.88 23.57
CA VAL A 226 -7.59 3.61 22.93
C VAL A 226 -8.02 2.44 23.79
N LYS A 227 -8.61 1.42 23.15
CA LYS A 227 -9.00 0.16 23.81
C LYS A 227 -8.11 -0.96 23.27
N PRO A 228 -7.03 -1.34 23.99
CA PRO A 228 -6.16 -2.43 23.58
C PRO A 228 -6.97 -3.69 23.34
N LYS A 229 -6.75 -4.34 22.19
CA LYS A 229 -7.32 -5.67 21.95
C LYS A 229 -6.52 -6.67 22.77
N ASP A 230 -7.18 -7.38 23.68
CA ASP A 230 -6.54 -8.44 24.46
C ASP A 230 -6.07 -9.53 23.48
N SER A 231 -4.78 -9.87 23.52
CA SER A 231 -4.15 -10.88 22.66
C SER A 231 -4.63 -12.31 22.97
N ARG A 232 -5.53 -12.47 23.96
CA ARG A 232 -6.08 -13.76 24.43
C ARG A 232 -7.45 -14.14 23.84
N GLY A 233 -7.91 -13.48 22.78
CA GLY A 233 -9.20 -13.79 22.13
C GLY A 233 -9.09 -14.28 20.69
N ASN A 234 -9.46 -15.56 20.47
CA ASN A 234 -9.87 -16.17 19.18
C ASN A 234 -8.82 -16.62 18.16
N LEU A 235 -7.95 -17.55 18.55
CA LEU A 235 -7.42 -18.59 17.64
C LEU A 235 -7.67 -19.99 18.23
N GLN A 236 -8.91 -20.28 18.62
CA GLN A 236 -9.33 -21.67 18.77
C GLN A 236 -9.93 -22.11 17.43
N LEU A 237 -9.10 -22.75 16.62
CA LEU A 237 -9.55 -23.50 15.44
C LEU A 237 -10.61 -24.51 15.92
N PRO A 238 -11.81 -24.57 15.31
CA PRO A 238 -12.76 -25.62 15.63
C PRO A 238 -12.12 -26.96 15.28
N ALA A 239 -11.99 -27.84 16.28
CA ALA A 239 -11.59 -29.21 16.06
C ALA A 239 -12.62 -29.86 15.11
N ALA A 240 -12.15 -30.38 13.98
CA ALA A 240 -12.98 -31.17 13.09
C ALA A 240 -13.41 -32.46 13.81
N PRO A 241 -14.68 -32.87 13.73
CA PRO A 241 -15.10 -34.17 14.26
C PRO A 241 -14.51 -35.30 13.41
N LEU A 242 -14.05 -36.35 14.10
CA LEU A 242 -13.61 -37.64 13.53
C LEU A 242 -14.79 -38.41 12.92
#